data_AF-A0A7S4KNA9-F1
#
_entry.id   AF-A0A7S4KNA9-F1
#
_cell.length_a   1.000
_cell.length_b   1.000
_cell.length_c   1.000
_cell.angle_alpha   90.00
_cell.angle_beta   90.00
_cell.angle_gamma   90.00
#
_symmetry.space_group_name_H-M   'P 1'
#
loop_
_entity.id
_entity.type
_entity.pdbx_description
1 polymer ?
#
loop_
_entity_poly.entity_id
_entity_poly.type
_entity_poly.pdbx_seq_one_letter_code
_entity_poly.pdbx_strand_id
1 'polypeptide(L)'
;VELKRSLDAKQHCMLEMPTGTGKTITLLSLITSYQLAHPEVPKLVYCTRTVPEMEKALEELRELIKYRTSILGAEGGKILALGLSSRRNMCIHPEISQESDRIAVDAQCRSITASWVRQRKEQDNNINVCSFFEGFDKHGSQSLLQPGVYTLDDLRNMGKEKGWCPYFTARHMIRYANVIVYNYAYVIDPKISLLVSRDVEKESILVFDEAHNIDNV
;
A
#
# COMPACT_ATOMS: atom_id res chain seq x y z
N VAL A 1 -11.44 12.01 -21.10
CA VAL A 1 -12.82 12.55 -20.91
C VAL A 1 -13.73 11.52 -20.25
N GLU A 2 -13.78 10.28 -20.75
CA GLU A 2 -14.62 9.21 -20.17
C GLU A 2 -14.35 8.91 -18.68
N LEU A 3 -13.06 8.85 -18.28
CA LEU A 3 -12.72 8.64 -16.87
C LEU A 3 -13.28 9.75 -15.96
N LYS A 4 -13.11 11.02 -16.35
CA LYS A 4 -13.64 12.16 -15.57
C LYS A 4 -15.16 12.07 -15.43
N ARG A 5 -15.88 11.80 -16.52
CA ARG A 5 -17.35 11.63 -16.49
C ARG A 5 -17.77 10.55 -15.51
N SER A 6 -17.03 9.44 -15.47
CA SER A 6 -17.32 8.31 -14.59
C SER A 6 -17.06 8.63 -13.12
N LEU A 7 -15.98 9.37 -12.83
CA LEU A 7 -15.69 9.89 -11.49
C LEU A 7 -16.76 10.88 -11.03
N ASP A 8 -17.14 11.84 -11.88
CA ASP A 8 -18.18 12.83 -11.60
C ASP A 8 -19.53 12.15 -11.33
N ALA A 9 -19.87 11.11 -12.09
CA ALA A 9 -21.11 10.35 -11.96
C ALA A 9 -21.10 9.31 -10.83
N LYS A 10 -19.95 9.05 -10.19
CA LYS A 10 -19.74 7.96 -9.22
C LYS A 10 -20.19 6.59 -9.77
N GLN A 11 -19.83 6.30 -11.02
CA GLN A 11 -20.21 5.06 -11.72
C GLN A 11 -18.99 4.21 -12.08
N HIS A 12 -19.25 2.92 -12.32
CA HIS A 12 -18.26 2.01 -12.89
C HIS A 12 -18.02 2.34 -14.36
N CYS A 13 -16.77 2.24 -14.81
CA CYS A 13 -16.42 2.37 -16.21
C CYS A 13 -15.40 1.30 -16.59
N MET A 14 -15.46 0.89 -17.85
CA MET A 14 -14.47 0.00 -18.47
C MET A 14 -13.79 0.80 -19.58
N LEU A 15 -12.47 0.95 -19.47
CA LEU A 15 -11.67 1.73 -20.39
C LEU A 15 -10.70 0.80 -21.11
N GLU A 16 -10.89 0.65 -22.43
CA GLU A 16 -9.91 -0.01 -23.27
C GLU A 16 -8.85 1.01 -23.70
N MET A 17 -7.61 0.76 -23.31
CA MET A 17 -6.47 1.58 -23.72
C MET A 17 -5.43 0.66 -24.39
N PRO A 18 -4.80 1.07 -25.51
CA PRO A 18 -3.72 0.30 -26.13
C PRO A 18 -2.47 0.25 -25.24
N THR A 19 -1.61 -0.75 -25.44
CA THR A 19 -0.28 -0.77 -24.80
C THR A 19 0.59 0.37 -25.32
N GLY A 20 1.43 0.94 -24.47
CA GLY A 20 2.38 2.00 -24.85
C GLY A 20 1.80 3.43 -24.85
N THR A 21 0.52 3.61 -24.56
CA THR A 21 -0.10 4.96 -24.49
C THR A 21 0.05 5.64 -23.11
N GLY A 22 0.86 5.07 -22.21
CA GLY A 22 0.99 5.59 -20.84
C GLY A 22 -0.31 5.51 -20.03
N LYS A 23 -0.95 4.32 -20.00
CA LYS A 23 -2.20 4.09 -19.26
C LYS A 23 -2.05 4.52 -17.80
N THR A 24 -1.06 3.94 -17.11
CA THR A 24 -0.79 4.14 -15.69
C THR A 24 -0.59 5.61 -15.35
N ILE A 25 0.37 6.29 -15.99
CA ILE A 25 0.59 7.73 -15.79
C ILE A 25 -0.64 8.60 -16.11
N THR A 26 -1.43 8.26 -17.14
CA THR A 26 -2.65 9.02 -17.50
C THR A 26 -3.73 8.88 -16.43
N LEU A 27 -3.96 7.66 -15.95
CA LEU A 27 -4.93 7.36 -14.89
C LEU A 27 -4.51 8.04 -13.58
N LEU A 28 -3.26 7.85 -13.16
CA LEU A 28 -2.71 8.45 -11.95
C LEU A 28 -2.74 9.98 -12.00
N SER A 29 -2.35 10.58 -13.13
CA SER A 29 -2.36 12.03 -13.31
C SER A 29 -3.76 12.62 -13.16
N LEU A 30 -4.76 12.04 -13.81
CA LEU A 30 -6.12 12.55 -13.71
C LEU A 30 -6.69 12.38 -12.29
N ILE A 31 -6.58 11.19 -11.70
CA ILE A 31 -7.20 10.89 -10.41
C ILE A 31 -6.55 11.70 -9.29
N THR A 32 -5.21 11.76 -9.25
CA THR A 32 -4.50 12.54 -8.23
C THR A 32 -4.74 14.04 -8.37
N SER A 33 -4.83 14.56 -9.61
CA SER A 33 -5.25 15.95 -9.85
C SER A 33 -6.65 16.21 -9.33
N TYR A 34 -7.57 15.27 -9.57
CA TYR A 34 -8.95 15.38 -9.13
C TYR A 34 -9.05 15.37 -7.61
N GLN A 35 -8.34 14.46 -6.93
CA GLN A 35 -8.26 14.41 -5.46
C GLN A 35 -7.68 15.69 -4.83
N LEU A 36 -6.66 16.29 -5.44
CA LEU A 36 -6.06 17.53 -4.94
C LEU A 36 -6.95 18.76 -5.16
N ALA A 37 -7.74 18.77 -6.24
CA ALA A 37 -8.72 19.83 -6.50
C ALA A 37 -10.00 19.68 -5.66
N HIS A 38 -10.32 18.44 -5.30
CA HIS A 38 -11.53 18.04 -4.58
C HIS A 38 -11.16 17.14 -3.40
N PRO A 39 -10.79 17.70 -2.24
CA PRO A 39 -10.37 16.92 -1.06
C PRO A 39 -11.45 15.98 -0.51
N GLU A 40 -12.71 16.17 -0.89
CA GLU A 40 -13.84 15.27 -0.61
C GLU A 40 -13.78 13.96 -1.42
N VAL A 41 -12.94 13.90 -2.45
CA VAL A 41 -12.77 12.70 -3.27
C VAL A 41 -12.04 11.65 -2.43
N PRO A 42 -12.61 10.44 -2.31
CA PRO A 42 -12.07 9.40 -1.46
C PRO A 42 -10.76 8.84 -2.02
N LYS A 43 -10.09 8.00 -1.22
CA LYS A 43 -8.79 7.43 -1.60
C LYS A 43 -8.85 6.61 -2.89
N LEU A 44 -7.71 6.55 -3.58
CA LEU A 44 -7.49 5.72 -4.76
C LEU A 44 -6.86 4.39 -4.32
N VAL A 45 -7.49 3.28 -4.71
CA VAL A 45 -6.94 1.93 -4.61
C VAL A 45 -6.58 1.46 -6.02
N TYR A 46 -5.30 1.47 -6.35
CA TYR A 46 -4.77 1.01 -7.62
C TYR A 46 -4.34 -0.45 -7.51
N CYS A 47 -4.92 -1.32 -8.32
CA CYS A 47 -4.70 -2.75 -8.26
C CYS A 47 -3.90 -3.22 -9.47
N THR A 48 -2.74 -3.82 -9.21
CA THR A 48 -1.89 -4.46 -10.22
C THR A 48 -1.94 -5.99 -10.08
N ARG A 49 -1.51 -6.71 -11.12
CA ARG A 49 -1.44 -8.17 -11.08
C ARG A 49 -0.19 -8.64 -10.35
N THR A 50 0.93 -7.96 -10.54
CA THR A 50 2.23 -8.39 -10.01
C THR A 50 2.92 -7.32 -9.17
N VAL A 51 3.88 -7.76 -8.35
CA VAL A 51 4.69 -6.86 -7.50
C VAL A 51 5.61 -5.96 -8.33
N PRO A 52 6.26 -6.43 -9.42
CA PRO A 52 7.01 -5.54 -10.31
C PRO A 52 6.15 -4.45 -10.96
N GLU A 53 4.89 -4.75 -11.31
CA GLU A 53 3.95 -3.73 -11.80
C GLU A 53 3.60 -2.70 -10.71
N MET A 54 3.42 -3.15 -9.47
CA MET A 54 3.19 -2.25 -8.32
C MET A 54 4.36 -1.30 -8.12
N GLU A 55 5.59 -1.80 -8.13
CA GLU A 55 6.81 -0.99 -8.03
C GLU A 55 6.87 0.04 -9.17
N LYS A 56 6.65 -0.38 -10.42
CA LYS A 56 6.61 0.53 -11.56
C LYS A 56 5.54 1.61 -11.42
N ALA A 57 4.32 1.26 -10.99
CA ALA A 57 3.24 2.22 -10.80
C ALA A 57 3.56 3.24 -9.70
N LEU A 58 4.23 2.82 -8.62
CA LEU A 58 4.70 3.72 -7.55
C LEU A 58 5.82 4.64 -8.04
N GLU A 59 6.75 4.16 -8.86
CA GLU A 59 7.79 5.00 -9.46
C GLU A 59 7.18 6.03 -10.43
N GLU A 60 6.24 5.63 -11.29
CA GLU A 60 5.52 6.56 -12.16
C GLU A 60 4.76 7.63 -11.36
N LEU A 61 4.09 7.22 -10.28
CA LEU A 61 3.41 8.15 -9.37
C LEU A 61 4.41 9.11 -8.71
N ARG A 62 5.59 8.63 -8.31
CA ARG A 62 6.63 9.47 -7.72
C ARG A 62 7.10 10.54 -8.68
N GLU A 63 7.40 10.18 -9.92
CA GLU A 63 7.81 11.15 -10.94
C GLU A 63 6.71 12.16 -11.26
N LEU A 64 5.46 11.71 -11.31
CA LEU A 64 4.30 12.59 -11.44
C LEU A 64 4.21 13.60 -10.28
N ILE A 65 4.31 13.15 -9.04
CA ILE A 65 4.21 14.03 -7.86
C ILE A 65 5.40 15.00 -7.79
N LYS A 66 6.61 14.56 -8.16
CA LYS A 66 7.77 15.46 -8.28
C LYS A 66 7.53 16.55 -9.33
N TYR A 67 7.04 16.17 -10.51
CA TYR A 67 6.70 17.12 -11.57
C TYR A 67 5.61 18.11 -11.14
N ARG A 68 4.57 17.63 -10.46
CA ARG A 68 3.52 18.52 -9.95
C ARG A 68 4.05 19.49 -8.90
N THR A 69 4.88 19.01 -7.98
CA THR A 69 5.50 19.85 -6.94
C THR A 69 6.37 20.94 -7.56
N SER A 70 7.11 20.65 -8.64
CA SER A 70 7.96 21.65 -9.29
C SER A 70 7.18 22.74 -10.02
N ILE A 71 5.99 22.43 -10.56
CA ILE A 71 5.17 23.38 -11.30
C ILE A 71 4.18 24.15 -10.41
N LEU A 72 3.58 23.48 -9.43
CA LEU A 72 2.48 24.00 -8.61
C LEU A 72 2.89 24.32 -7.16
N GLY A 73 4.15 24.06 -6.80
CA GLY A 73 4.67 24.22 -5.44
C GLY A 73 4.32 23.05 -4.52
N ALA A 74 4.70 23.17 -3.23
CA ALA A 74 4.61 22.10 -2.24
C ALA A 74 3.20 21.51 -2.08
N GLU A 75 2.15 22.33 -2.11
CA GLU A 75 0.78 21.87 -1.96
C GLU A 75 0.27 21.13 -3.21
N GLY A 76 0.83 21.39 -4.39
CA GLY A 76 0.44 20.75 -5.65
C GLY A 76 0.83 19.27 -5.77
N GLY A 77 1.72 18.79 -4.89
CA GLY A 77 2.15 17.39 -4.81
C GLY A 77 1.98 16.76 -3.42
N LYS A 78 1.18 17.35 -2.54
CA LYS A 78 0.98 16.87 -1.17
C LYS A 78 0.06 15.66 -1.12
N ILE A 79 0.60 14.50 -1.50
CA ILE A 79 -0.07 13.21 -1.50
C ILE A 79 0.73 12.20 -0.69
N LEU A 80 0.05 11.40 0.12
CA LEU A 80 0.61 10.19 0.70
C LEU A 80 0.19 8.99 -0.15
N ALA A 81 1.17 8.32 -0.74
CA ALA A 81 0.99 7.10 -1.51
C ALA A 81 1.89 5.98 -1.01
N LEU A 82 1.36 4.76 -0.95
CA LEU A 82 2.16 3.59 -0.53
C LEU A 82 1.79 2.30 -1.24
N GLY A 83 2.79 1.46 -1.45
CA GLY A 83 2.61 0.07 -1.84
C GLY A 83 2.36 -0.83 -0.64
N LEU A 84 1.44 -1.78 -0.77
CA LEU A 84 1.30 -2.87 0.19
C LEU A 84 1.33 -4.21 -0.54
N SER A 85 2.19 -5.09 -0.04
CA SER A 85 2.31 -6.47 -0.49
C SER A 85 2.29 -7.43 0.70
N SER A 86 2.44 -8.73 0.42
CA SER A 86 2.58 -9.78 1.44
C SER A 86 3.76 -9.55 2.39
N ARG A 87 3.67 -10.17 3.57
CA ARG A 87 4.76 -10.19 4.55
C ARG A 87 6.07 -10.67 3.93
N ARG A 88 6.03 -11.66 3.03
CA ARG A 88 7.21 -12.15 2.31
C ARG A 88 7.98 -11.04 1.59
N ASN A 89 7.28 -10.09 0.97
CA ASN A 89 7.93 -9.04 0.18
C ASN A 89 8.36 -7.84 1.03
N MET A 90 7.89 -7.73 2.27
CA MET A 90 8.13 -6.57 3.14
C MET A 90 8.89 -6.92 4.43
N CYS A 91 9.09 -8.20 4.73
CA CYS A 91 9.77 -8.64 5.95
C CYS A 91 11.26 -8.27 5.90
N ILE A 92 11.75 -7.77 7.04
CA ILE A 92 13.17 -7.45 7.27
C ILE A 92 13.74 -8.19 8.49
N HIS A 93 12.95 -9.08 9.11
CA HIS A 93 13.43 -9.94 10.19
C HIS A 93 14.43 -10.96 9.62
N PRO A 94 15.67 -11.05 10.14
CA PRO A 94 16.77 -11.73 9.47
C PRO A 94 16.50 -13.20 9.15
N GLU A 95 15.80 -13.92 10.04
CA GLU A 95 15.45 -15.34 9.84
C GLU A 95 14.25 -15.50 8.91
N ILE A 96 13.11 -14.91 9.26
CA ILE A 96 11.84 -15.02 8.51
C ILE A 96 11.98 -14.50 7.07
N SER A 97 12.81 -13.48 6.83
CA SER A 97 12.98 -12.92 5.48
C SER A 97 13.67 -13.87 4.50
N GLN A 98 14.34 -14.92 4.99
CA GLN A 98 14.97 -15.94 4.15
C GLN A 98 13.99 -17.04 3.70
N GLU A 99 12.81 -17.10 4.33
CA GLU A 99 11.81 -18.11 3.99
C GLU A 99 11.18 -17.84 2.62
N SER A 100 11.09 -18.89 1.81
CA SER A 100 10.57 -18.83 0.45
C SER A 100 9.07 -19.08 0.40
N ASP A 101 8.55 -19.91 1.30
CA ASP A 101 7.13 -20.23 1.36
C ASP A 101 6.34 -19.11 2.04
N ARG A 102 5.29 -18.63 1.35
CA ARG A 102 4.43 -17.56 1.85
C ARG A 102 3.69 -17.97 3.12
N ILE A 103 3.24 -19.23 3.20
CA ILE A 103 2.48 -19.73 4.33
C ILE A 103 3.39 -19.82 5.56
N ALA A 104 4.60 -20.38 5.37
CA ALA A 104 5.61 -20.42 6.42
C ALA A 104 5.99 -19.03 6.95
N VAL A 105 6.20 -18.02 6.07
CA VAL A 105 6.47 -16.63 6.49
C VAL A 105 5.35 -16.10 7.38
N ASP A 106 4.09 -16.31 7.00
CA ASP A 106 2.94 -15.82 7.77
C ASP A 106 2.81 -16.52 9.13
N ALA A 107 3.06 -17.83 9.18
CA ALA A 107 3.04 -18.62 10.41
C ALA A 107 4.15 -18.20 11.37
N GLN A 108 5.39 -18.08 10.87
CA GLN A 108 6.55 -17.63 11.65
C GLN A 108 6.37 -16.19 12.14
N CYS A 109 5.87 -15.28 11.29
CA CYS A 109 5.60 -13.91 11.73
C CYS A 109 4.56 -13.91 12.86
N ARG A 110 3.49 -14.70 12.73
CA ARG A 110 2.45 -14.79 13.76
C ARG A 110 2.97 -15.40 15.07
N SER A 111 3.89 -16.37 15.02
CA SER A 111 4.44 -17.01 16.21
C SER A 111 5.29 -16.08 17.09
N ILE A 112 5.74 -14.93 16.57
CA ILE A 112 6.54 -13.94 17.31
C ILE A 112 5.89 -12.54 17.41
N THR A 113 4.69 -12.35 16.85
CA THR A 113 3.96 -11.06 16.90
C THR A 113 2.56 -11.16 17.52
N ALA A 114 2.05 -12.39 17.72
CA ALA A 114 0.72 -12.57 18.26
C ALA A 114 0.59 -12.05 19.70
N SER A 115 -0.58 -11.49 20.03
CA SER A 115 -0.86 -10.87 21.33
C SER A 115 -0.58 -11.81 22.51
N TRP A 116 -0.95 -13.09 22.41
CA TRP A 116 -0.69 -14.08 23.47
C TRP A 116 0.81 -14.38 23.66
N VAL A 117 1.63 -14.25 22.61
CA VAL A 117 3.09 -14.44 22.71
C VAL A 117 3.71 -13.24 23.40
N ARG A 118 3.26 -12.03 23.02
CA ARG A 118 3.71 -10.77 23.61
C ARG A 118 3.36 -10.67 25.09
N GLN A 119 2.14 -11.07 25.47
CA GLN A 119 1.72 -11.11 26.87
C GLN A 119 2.56 -12.11 27.69
N ARG A 120 2.94 -13.25 27.11
CA ARG A 120 3.83 -14.19 27.80
C ARG A 120 5.25 -13.64 27.95
N LYS A 121 5.75 -12.84 26.99
CA LYS A 121 7.06 -12.16 27.09
C LYS A 121 7.13 -11.20 28.27
N GLU A 122 6.02 -10.59 28.67
CA GLU A 122 5.96 -9.74 29.88
C GLU A 122 6.20 -10.55 31.18
N GLN A 123 5.92 -11.85 31.15
CA GLN A 123 6.09 -12.77 32.29
C GLN A 123 7.39 -13.58 32.21
N ASP A 124 7.87 -13.87 31.00
CA ASP A 124 9.08 -14.65 30.73
C ASP A 124 9.97 -13.96 29.67
N ASN A 125 11.11 -13.45 30.14
CA ASN A 125 12.09 -12.77 29.30
C ASN A 125 12.79 -13.69 28.29
N ASN A 126 12.63 -15.02 28.35
CA ASN A 126 13.21 -15.93 27.36
C ASN A 126 12.37 -16.10 26.09
N ILE A 127 11.16 -15.56 26.04
CA ILE A 127 10.30 -15.69 24.85
C ILE A 127 10.79 -14.76 23.74
N ASN A 128 10.91 -15.27 22.52
CA ASN A 128 11.31 -14.45 21.38
C ASN A 128 10.11 -13.71 20.79
N VAL A 129 10.28 -12.41 20.56
CA VAL A 129 9.31 -11.52 19.89
C VAL A 129 10.00 -10.73 18.79
N CYS A 130 9.24 -10.30 17.79
CA CYS A 130 9.81 -9.54 16.68
C CYS A 130 10.19 -8.12 17.12
N SER A 131 11.49 -7.82 17.17
CA SER A 131 12.02 -6.51 17.55
C SER A 131 11.47 -5.37 16.69
N PHE A 132 11.33 -5.58 15.38
CA PHE A 132 10.78 -4.58 14.45
C PHE A 132 9.29 -4.30 14.71
N PHE A 133 8.53 -5.33 15.08
CA PHE A 133 7.12 -5.14 15.43
C PHE A 133 6.98 -4.39 16.75
N GLU A 134 7.74 -4.80 17.78
CA GLU A 134 7.75 -4.10 19.08
C GLU A 134 8.20 -2.63 18.94
N GLY A 135 9.20 -2.38 18.10
CA GLY A 135 9.66 -1.02 17.79
C GLY A 135 8.56 -0.17 17.16
N PHE A 136 7.83 -0.73 16.19
CA PHE A 136 6.67 -0.08 15.57
C PHE A 136 5.52 0.12 16.58
N ASP A 137 5.17 -0.88 17.38
CA ASP A 137 4.05 -0.80 18.32
C ASP A 137 4.28 0.30 19.38
N LYS A 138 5.51 0.42 19.89
CA LYS A 138 5.90 1.40 20.91
C LYS A 138 6.01 2.84 20.39
N HIS A 139 6.58 3.04 19.19
CA HIS A 139 6.94 4.38 18.70
C HIS A 139 6.34 4.72 17.34
N GLY A 140 6.16 3.71 16.47
CA GLY A 140 5.66 3.89 15.12
C GLY A 140 4.14 4.07 15.04
N SER A 141 3.38 3.49 15.98
CA SER A 141 1.91 3.53 15.99
C SER A 141 1.30 4.93 16.17
N GLN A 142 2.09 5.88 16.71
CA GLN A 142 1.71 7.29 16.86
C GLN A 142 2.34 8.18 15.77
N SER A 143 3.22 7.62 14.94
CA SER A 143 3.99 8.37 13.95
C SER A 143 3.32 8.30 12.59
N LEU A 144 3.03 9.46 12.00
CA LEU A 144 2.55 9.55 10.63
C LEU A 144 3.73 9.70 9.67
N LEU A 145 3.70 8.96 8.56
CA LEU A 145 4.60 9.24 7.44
C LEU A 145 4.26 10.60 6.85
N GLN A 146 5.30 11.31 6.41
CA GLN A 146 5.15 12.56 5.69
C GLN A 146 4.54 12.30 4.31
N PRO A 147 3.88 13.29 3.68
CA PRO A 147 3.47 13.19 2.29
C PRO A 147 4.65 12.77 1.40
N GLY A 148 4.40 11.81 0.52
CA GLY A 148 5.40 11.16 -0.28
C GLY A 148 4.88 9.87 -0.90
N VAL A 149 5.65 9.33 -1.85
CA VAL A 149 5.35 8.06 -2.51
C VAL A 149 6.34 7.01 -2.04
N TYR A 150 5.84 5.99 -1.35
CA TYR A 150 6.63 4.96 -0.69
C TYR A 150 6.51 3.62 -1.42
N THR A 151 7.61 3.15 -2.01
CA THR A 151 7.72 1.79 -2.57
C THR A 151 7.88 0.74 -1.48
N LEU A 152 7.84 -0.55 -1.85
CA LEU A 152 8.11 -1.60 -0.87
C LEU A 152 9.55 -1.50 -0.37
N ASP A 153 10.49 -1.19 -1.26
CA ASP A 153 11.90 -1.03 -0.89
C ASP A 153 12.15 0.19 -0.02
N ASP A 154 11.47 1.33 -0.26
CA ASP A 154 11.56 2.49 0.63
C ASP A 154 11.09 2.15 2.05
N LEU A 155 9.94 1.46 2.15
CA LEU A 155 9.39 1.06 3.44
C LEU A 155 10.30 0.07 4.16
N ARG A 156 10.97 -0.82 3.43
CA ARG A 156 11.97 -1.75 3.99
C ARG A 156 13.20 -1.02 4.49
N ASN A 157 13.72 -0.07 3.72
CA ASN A 157 14.90 0.72 4.10
C ASN A 157 14.59 1.59 5.32
N MET A 158 13.46 2.30 5.31
CA MET A 158 12.97 3.05 6.46
C MET A 158 12.77 2.16 7.68
N GLY A 159 12.23 0.96 7.51
CA GLY A 159 12.04 0.01 8.61
C GLY A 159 13.35 -0.47 9.24
N LYS A 160 14.40 -0.64 8.43
CA LYS A 160 15.75 -0.96 8.93
C LYS A 160 16.35 0.21 9.71
N GLU A 161 16.21 1.43 9.20
CA GLU A 161 16.75 2.65 9.84
C GLU A 161 16.04 2.98 11.16
N LYS A 162 14.69 2.90 11.19
CA LYS A 162 13.88 3.25 12.35
C LYS A 162 13.67 2.09 13.33
N GLY A 163 14.00 0.86 12.92
CA GLY A 163 13.67 -0.34 13.68
C GLY A 163 12.16 -0.65 13.70
N TRP A 164 11.44 -0.31 12.65
CA TRP A 164 9.99 -0.51 12.53
C TRP A 164 9.66 -1.59 11.51
N CYS A 165 8.65 -2.40 11.77
CA CYS A 165 8.21 -3.41 10.82
C CYS A 165 7.56 -2.73 9.60
N PRO A 166 8.11 -2.90 8.37
CA PRO A 166 7.58 -2.23 7.17
C PRO A 166 6.14 -2.63 6.87
N TYR A 167 5.81 -3.92 7.02
CA TYR A 167 4.46 -4.44 6.77
C TYR A 167 3.41 -3.80 7.68
N PHE A 168 3.67 -3.76 9.00
CA PHE A 168 2.73 -3.15 9.95
C PHE A 168 2.69 -1.62 9.83
N THR A 169 3.82 -1.00 9.47
CA THR A 169 3.86 0.45 9.17
C THR A 169 2.97 0.77 7.96
N ALA A 170 3.18 0.09 6.84
CA ALA A 170 2.35 0.26 5.63
C ALA A 170 0.87 0.05 5.95
N ARG A 171 0.55 -1.02 6.68
CA ARG A 171 -0.81 -1.35 7.08
C ARG A 171 -1.45 -0.27 7.94
N HIS A 172 -0.72 0.29 8.89
CA HIS A 172 -1.22 1.41 9.71
C HIS A 172 -1.46 2.66 8.85
N MET A 173 -0.60 2.92 7.87
CA MET A 173 -0.68 4.10 7.01
C MET A 173 -1.80 4.04 5.94
N ILE A 174 -2.39 2.88 5.67
CA ILE A 174 -3.54 2.71 4.75
C ILE A 174 -4.67 3.70 5.06
N ARG A 175 -4.96 3.93 6.35
CA ARG A 175 -6.06 4.83 6.75
C ARG A 175 -5.80 6.29 6.42
N TYR A 176 -4.52 6.69 6.32
CA TYR A 176 -4.10 8.08 6.06
C TYR A 176 -3.68 8.32 4.61
N ALA A 177 -3.46 7.26 3.83
CA ALA A 177 -3.01 7.36 2.46
C ALA A 177 -4.11 7.83 1.50
N ASN A 178 -3.73 8.71 0.58
CA ASN A 178 -4.59 9.15 -0.53
C ASN A 178 -4.59 8.13 -1.67
N VAL A 179 -3.46 7.46 -1.89
CA VAL A 179 -3.27 6.46 -2.94
C VAL A 179 -2.66 5.20 -2.35
N ILE A 180 -3.23 4.05 -2.68
CA ILE A 180 -2.71 2.75 -2.24
C ILE A 180 -2.58 1.85 -3.46
N VAL A 181 -1.41 1.23 -3.61
CA VAL A 181 -1.16 0.27 -4.69
C VAL A 181 -1.14 -1.14 -4.11
N TYR A 182 -2.09 -1.97 -4.56
CA TYR A 182 -2.29 -3.36 -4.12
C TYR A 182 -2.09 -4.36 -5.26
N ASN A 183 -1.91 -5.63 -4.87
CA ASN A 183 -2.17 -6.75 -5.76
C ASN A 183 -3.68 -7.11 -5.73
N TYR A 184 -4.22 -7.57 -6.85
CA TYR A 184 -5.60 -8.08 -6.98
C TYR A 184 -6.08 -8.94 -5.79
N ALA A 185 -5.24 -9.85 -5.31
CA ALA A 185 -5.59 -10.76 -4.21
C ALA A 185 -6.01 -10.02 -2.93
N TYR A 186 -5.52 -8.80 -2.69
CA TYR A 186 -5.90 -8.01 -1.51
C TYR A 186 -7.30 -7.42 -1.59
N VAL A 187 -7.89 -7.36 -2.79
CA VAL A 187 -9.22 -6.83 -3.01
C VAL A 187 -10.23 -7.96 -3.23
N ILE A 188 -9.84 -8.98 -4.00
CA ILE A 188 -10.73 -10.06 -4.45
C ILE A 188 -10.83 -11.20 -3.41
N ASP A 189 -9.72 -11.64 -2.81
CA ASP A 189 -9.75 -12.78 -1.87
C ASP A 189 -10.52 -12.35 -0.59
N PRO A 190 -11.67 -12.98 -0.27
CA PRO A 190 -12.46 -12.60 0.89
C PRO A 190 -11.68 -12.68 2.21
N LYS A 191 -10.75 -13.63 2.35
CA LYS A 191 -9.95 -13.81 3.57
C LYS A 191 -9.00 -12.65 3.81
N ILE A 192 -8.40 -12.13 2.73
CA ILE A 192 -7.40 -11.05 2.78
C ILE A 192 -8.10 -9.69 2.73
N SER A 193 -9.09 -9.56 1.85
CA SER A 193 -9.88 -8.35 1.68
C SER A 193 -10.53 -7.92 2.99
N LEU A 194 -11.06 -8.83 3.82
CA LEU A 194 -11.60 -8.51 5.15
C LEU A 194 -10.59 -7.85 6.11
N LEU A 195 -9.29 -8.08 5.93
CA LEU A 195 -8.23 -7.52 6.78
C LEU A 195 -7.88 -6.08 6.39
N VAL A 196 -8.18 -5.71 5.15
CA VAL A 196 -7.82 -4.41 4.54
C VAL A 196 -9.03 -3.53 4.32
N SER A 197 -10.19 -4.11 4.01
CA SER A 197 -11.46 -3.43 3.74
C SER A 197 -12.02 -2.67 4.94
N ARG A 198 -11.54 -2.96 6.16
CA ARG A 198 -11.85 -2.16 7.35
C ARG A 198 -11.14 -0.81 7.36
N ASP A 199 -9.95 -0.72 6.77
CA ASP A 199 -9.13 0.49 6.73
C ASP A 199 -9.28 1.24 5.37
N VAL A 200 -10.00 0.65 4.41
CA VAL A 200 -10.36 1.23 3.11
C VAL A 200 -11.80 1.73 3.14
N GLU A 201 -12.01 2.97 2.71
CA GLU A 201 -13.34 3.60 2.71
C GLU A 201 -14.23 2.97 1.63
N LYS A 202 -15.52 2.81 1.91
CA LYS A 202 -16.49 2.25 0.94
C LYS A 202 -16.61 3.09 -0.33
N GLU A 203 -16.32 4.38 -0.24
CA GLU A 203 -16.43 5.32 -1.36
C GLU A 203 -15.17 5.35 -2.23
N SER A 204 -14.10 4.64 -1.84
CA SER A 204 -12.80 4.65 -2.54
C SER A 204 -12.92 4.38 -4.04
N ILE A 205 -12.08 5.06 -4.82
CA ILE A 205 -11.93 4.80 -6.26
C ILE A 205 -11.07 3.55 -6.42
N LEU A 206 -11.62 2.50 -6.99
CA LEU A 206 -10.90 1.25 -7.26
C LEU A 206 -10.56 1.16 -8.76
N VAL A 207 -9.28 1.01 -9.07
CA VAL A 207 -8.77 0.83 -10.44
C VAL A 207 -8.13 -0.55 -10.56
N PHE A 208 -8.66 -1.39 -11.45
CA PHE A 208 -8.01 -2.64 -11.84
C PHE A 208 -7.22 -2.40 -13.13
N ASP A 209 -5.90 -2.47 -13.04
CA ASP A 209 -5.01 -2.35 -14.20
C ASP A 209 -4.74 -3.73 -14.80
N GLU A 210 -4.81 -3.87 -16.13
CA GLU A 210 -4.69 -5.16 -16.84
C GLU A 210 -5.72 -6.23 -16.42
N ALA A 211 -6.98 -5.79 -16.22
CA ALA A 211 -8.11 -6.57 -15.70
C ALA A 211 -8.59 -7.75 -16.57
N HIS A 212 -7.89 -8.09 -17.65
CA HIS A 212 -8.25 -9.20 -18.55
C HIS A 212 -8.07 -10.59 -17.91
N ASN A 213 -7.48 -10.69 -16.71
CA ASN A 213 -7.30 -11.95 -15.96
C ASN A 213 -8.09 -11.99 -14.65
N ILE A 214 -9.06 -11.07 -14.46
CA ILE A 214 -9.76 -10.96 -13.18
C ILE A 214 -10.58 -12.22 -12.85
N ASP A 215 -11.00 -12.95 -13.88
CA ASP A 215 -11.70 -14.23 -13.82
C ASP A 215 -10.83 -15.40 -13.34
N ASN A 216 -9.51 -15.27 -13.48
CA ASN A 216 -8.54 -16.30 -13.12
C ASN A 216 -7.97 -16.14 -11.70
N VAL A 217 -8.42 -15.11 -10.96
CA VAL A 217 -7.95 -14.73 -9.62
C VAL A 217 -8.97 -15.18 -8.58
#